data_AF-A0A9D5HBP1-F1
#
_entry.id   AF-A0A9D5HBP1-F1
#
_cell.length_a   1.000
_cell.length_b   1.000
_cell.length_c   1.000
_cell.angle_alpha   90.00
_cell.angle_beta   90.00
_cell.angle_gamma   90.00
#
_symmetry.space_group_name_H-M   'P 1'
#
loop_
_entity.id
_entity.type
_entity.pdbx_description
1 polymer ?
#
loop_
_entity_poly.entity_id
_entity_poly.type
_entity_poly.pdbx_seq_one_letter_code
_entity_poly.pdbx_strand_id
1 'polypeptide(L)'
;MALAIAGGYFTASPTLKTLSFSKSHAISSSISSPQPSTWSLDSWKLKRALQIPKYPNGEELESVLRSLATYPPLVFAGEARRLEERLAEAAVGRAFLLQGGDCAESFKDFTANNIRDTLRVFLQMGVVLTFGGQMPIIKVGRMAGQFAKPRSDPFETKDGVKLPSYQGDIINRDAFDEKAREPDPQRMIQAYNQAAGTLNLLRHLQLGLCIYPKSHTVEP
;
A
#
# COMPACT_ATOMS: atom_id res chain seq x y z
N MET A 1 -21.14 42.14 -1.06
CA MET A 1 -21.78 43.17 -1.91
C MET A 1 -22.02 42.51 -3.26
N ALA A 2 -23.21 42.18 -3.73
CA ALA A 2 -24.55 42.63 -3.39
C ALA A 2 -25.55 41.46 -3.40
N LEU A 3 -26.51 41.59 -2.49
CA LEU A 3 -27.75 40.86 -2.35
C LEU A 3 -28.75 41.44 -3.37
N ALA A 4 -29.62 40.63 -3.99
CA ALA A 4 -30.83 41.14 -4.63
C ALA A 4 -32.02 40.26 -4.24
N ILE A 5 -32.83 40.81 -3.35
CA ILE A 5 -34.14 40.36 -2.91
C ILE A 5 -35.16 40.93 -3.91
N ALA A 6 -36.13 40.13 -4.32
CA ALA A 6 -37.42 40.64 -4.81
C ALA A 6 -38.53 39.75 -4.25
N GLY A 7 -39.27 40.30 -3.28
CA GLY A 7 -40.52 39.74 -2.79
C GLY A 7 -41.71 40.19 -3.64
N GLY A 8 -42.73 39.35 -3.70
CA GLY A 8 -44.05 39.66 -4.24
C GLY A 8 -45.06 38.70 -3.64
N TYR A 9 -45.94 39.24 -2.80
CA TYR A 9 -47.02 38.54 -2.10
C TYR A 9 -48.21 38.31 -3.04
N PHE A 10 -48.85 37.14 -2.98
CA PHE A 10 -50.30 37.03 -3.26
C PHE A 10 -50.92 35.82 -2.56
N THR A 11 -52.06 36.08 -1.93
CA THR A 11 -52.90 35.18 -1.12
C THR A 11 -53.94 34.45 -1.98
N ALA A 12 -54.25 33.16 -1.70
CA ALA A 12 -55.62 32.62 -1.75
C ALA A 12 -55.72 31.13 -1.36
N SER A 13 -56.83 30.83 -0.67
CA SER A 13 -57.35 29.61 -0.04
C SER A 13 -57.35 28.27 -0.82
N PRO A 14 -57.57 27.12 -0.13
CA PRO A 14 -57.44 25.78 -0.67
C PRO A 14 -58.74 25.30 -1.33
N THR A 15 -58.63 24.58 -2.45
CA THR A 15 -59.73 23.75 -2.97
C THR A 15 -59.23 22.33 -3.16
N LEU A 16 -59.71 21.44 -2.30
CA LEU A 16 -59.58 19.99 -2.43
C LEU A 16 -60.28 19.54 -3.73
N LYS A 17 -59.51 18.94 -4.64
CA LYS A 17 -60.05 18.05 -5.67
C LYS A 17 -59.45 16.67 -5.46
N THR A 18 -60.28 15.78 -4.94
CA THR A 18 -60.06 14.35 -4.89
C THR A 18 -59.98 13.83 -6.32
N LEU A 19 -58.81 13.35 -6.74
CA LEU A 19 -58.64 12.59 -7.97
C LEU A 19 -58.21 11.17 -7.58
N SER A 20 -59.15 10.23 -7.72
CA SER A 20 -58.87 8.80 -7.67
C SER A 20 -58.13 8.40 -8.94
N PHE A 21 -56.99 7.73 -8.81
CA PHE A 21 -56.33 7.07 -9.93
C PHE A 21 -55.94 5.63 -9.57
N SER A 22 -56.28 4.75 -10.50
CA SER A 22 -56.29 3.30 -10.41
C SER A 22 -54.91 2.65 -10.25
N LYS A 23 -54.92 1.47 -9.62
CA LYS A 23 -53.81 0.49 -9.54
C LYS A 23 -53.08 0.37 -10.88
N SER A 24 -51.81 0.72 -10.89
CA SER A 24 -50.85 0.38 -11.95
C SER A 24 -49.68 -0.39 -11.35
N HIS A 25 -49.25 -1.42 -12.07
CA HIS A 25 -48.35 -2.49 -11.67
C HIS A 25 -47.03 -1.99 -11.06
N ALA A 26 -46.69 -2.50 -9.87
CA ALA A 26 -45.35 -2.40 -9.32
C ALA A 26 -44.39 -3.24 -10.19
N ILE A 27 -43.56 -2.57 -11.00
CA ILE A 27 -42.34 -3.17 -11.54
C ILE A 27 -41.42 -3.39 -10.34
N SER A 28 -41.28 -4.64 -9.90
CA SER A 28 -40.27 -5.05 -8.94
C SER A 28 -38.90 -4.90 -9.59
N SER A 29 -38.32 -3.70 -9.53
CA SER A 29 -36.90 -3.52 -9.75
C SER A 29 -36.19 -4.06 -8.51
N SER A 30 -35.80 -5.32 -8.55
CA SER A 30 -34.83 -5.87 -7.61
C SER A 30 -33.50 -5.17 -7.83
N ILE A 31 -33.35 -4.00 -7.20
CA ILE A 31 -32.04 -3.42 -6.93
C ILE A 31 -31.39 -4.40 -5.95
N SER A 32 -30.62 -5.34 -6.50
CA SER A 32 -29.69 -6.14 -5.72
C SER A 32 -28.69 -5.18 -5.10
N SER A 33 -28.96 -4.77 -3.86
CA SER A 33 -27.96 -4.14 -3.01
C SER A 33 -26.73 -5.06 -2.99
N PRO A 34 -25.53 -4.58 -3.36
CA PRO A 34 -24.34 -5.42 -3.38
C PRO A 34 -24.15 -5.97 -1.97
N GLN A 35 -24.31 -7.29 -1.83
CA GLN A 35 -24.05 -7.97 -0.57
C GLN A 35 -22.60 -7.68 -0.18
N PRO A 36 -22.31 -7.34 1.09
CA PRO A 36 -20.94 -7.19 1.55
C PRO A 36 -20.23 -8.53 1.28
N SER A 37 -19.27 -8.52 0.36
CA SER A 37 -18.48 -9.71 0.08
C SER A 37 -17.73 -10.08 1.35
N THR A 38 -18.07 -11.23 1.95
CA THR A 38 -17.37 -11.75 3.13
C THR A 38 -15.88 -11.82 2.83
N TRP A 39 -15.06 -11.19 3.66
CA TRP A 39 -13.62 -11.14 3.46
C TRP A 39 -13.02 -12.56 3.45
N SER A 40 -12.16 -12.82 2.47
CA SER A 40 -11.34 -14.03 2.39
C SER A 40 -9.99 -13.70 1.74
N LEU A 41 -8.99 -14.57 1.90
CA LEU A 41 -7.65 -14.36 1.35
C LEU A 41 -7.65 -14.15 -0.17
N ASP A 42 -8.57 -14.78 -0.90
CA ASP A 42 -8.68 -14.67 -2.36
C ASP A 42 -9.67 -13.59 -2.82
N SER A 43 -10.41 -12.96 -1.91
CA SER A 43 -11.45 -11.98 -2.26
C SER A 43 -10.93 -10.77 -3.03
N TRP A 44 -9.65 -10.42 -2.89
CA TRP A 44 -9.01 -9.32 -3.65
C TRP A 44 -8.84 -9.65 -5.14
N LYS A 45 -8.69 -10.93 -5.52
CA LYS A 45 -8.55 -11.36 -6.92
C LYS A 45 -9.80 -11.05 -7.76
N LEU A 46 -10.94 -10.88 -7.09
CA LEU A 46 -12.22 -10.51 -7.71
C LEU A 46 -12.36 -8.99 -7.92
N LYS A 47 -11.43 -8.19 -7.39
CA LYS A 47 -11.42 -6.72 -7.53
C LYS A 47 -10.48 -6.33 -8.67
N ARG A 48 -10.72 -5.14 -9.25
CA ARG A 48 -9.83 -4.56 -10.26
C ARG A 48 -8.49 -4.19 -9.60
N ALA A 49 -7.46 -4.99 -9.85
CA ALA A 49 -6.09 -4.69 -9.46
C ALA A 49 -5.33 -4.03 -10.62
N LEU A 50 -4.63 -2.94 -10.33
CA LEU A 50 -3.72 -2.26 -11.26
C LEU A 50 -2.28 -2.64 -10.94
N GLN A 51 -1.36 -2.43 -11.88
CA GLN A 51 0.09 -2.62 -11.67
C GLN A 51 0.53 -4.06 -11.33
N ILE A 52 -0.30 -5.06 -11.61
CA ILE A 52 0.08 -6.48 -11.48
C ILE A 52 0.94 -6.89 -12.68
N PRO A 53 2.18 -7.36 -12.47
CA PRO A 53 3.02 -7.84 -13.56
C PRO A 53 2.44 -9.10 -14.20
N LYS A 54 2.64 -9.24 -15.52
CA LYS A 54 2.28 -10.45 -16.27
C LYS A 54 3.49 -11.36 -16.33
N TYR A 55 3.47 -12.46 -15.60
CA TYR A 55 4.52 -13.46 -15.66
C TYR A 55 4.32 -14.39 -16.87
N PRO A 56 5.38 -14.75 -17.59
CA PRO A 56 5.31 -15.60 -18.79
C PRO A 56 4.89 -17.04 -18.46
N ASN A 57 5.32 -17.57 -17.31
CA ASN A 57 5.04 -18.92 -16.87
C ASN A 57 4.19 -18.92 -15.58
N GLY A 58 2.92 -19.28 -15.73
CA GLY A 58 1.97 -19.38 -14.61
C GLY A 58 2.29 -20.53 -13.65
N GLU A 59 2.79 -21.66 -14.14
CA GLU A 59 3.14 -22.81 -13.28
C GLU A 59 4.34 -22.50 -12.38
N GLU A 60 5.32 -21.78 -12.92
CA GLU A 60 6.48 -21.31 -12.16
C GLU A 60 6.05 -20.32 -11.07
N LEU A 61 5.19 -19.36 -11.41
CA LEU A 61 4.63 -18.42 -10.43
C LEU A 61 3.94 -19.17 -9.28
N GLU A 62 3.06 -20.13 -9.58
CA GLU A 62 2.38 -20.92 -8.57
C GLU A 62 3.33 -21.80 -7.74
N SER A 63 4.43 -22.28 -8.33
CA SER A 63 5.49 -22.99 -7.60
C SER A 63 6.19 -22.08 -6.58
N VAL A 64 6.53 -20.86 -7.00
CA VAL A 64 7.16 -19.86 -6.12
C VAL A 64 6.20 -19.42 -5.01
N LEU A 65 4.94 -19.15 -5.32
CA LEU A 65 3.92 -18.78 -4.32
C LEU A 65 3.72 -19.87 -3.28
N ARG A 66 3.66 -21.15 -3.69
CA ARG A 66 3.61 -22.30 -2.76
C ARG A 66 4.84 -22.36 -1.87
N SER A 67 6.03 -22.11 -2.42
CA SER A 67 7.27 -22.08 -1.64
C SER A 67 7.24 -20.98 -0.58
N LEU A 68 6.88 -19.75 -0.97
CA LEU A 68 6.77 -18.61 -0.04
C LEU A 68 5.71 -18.83 1.05
N ALA A 69 4.61 -19.53 0.75
CA ALA A 69 3.59 -19.86 1.74
C ALA A 69 4.12 -20.75 2.89
N THR A 70 5.22 -21.48 2.67
CA THR A 70 5.87 -22.32 3.70
C THR A 70 6.92 -21.58 4.51
N TYR A 71 7.32 -20.38 4.09
CA TYR A 71 8.38 -19.65 4.74
C TYR A 71 7.90 -18.98 6.04
N PRO A 72 8.78 -18.82 7.05
CA PRO A 72 8.44 -18.08 8.25
C PRO A 72 7.94 -16.66 7.95
N PRO A 73 6.99 -16.13 8.74
CA PRO A 73 6.56 -14.75 8.57
C PRO A 73 7.68 -13.78 8.98
N LEU A 74 7.77 -12.66 8.25
CA LEU A 74 8.74 -11.60 8.56
C LEU A 74 8.41 -10.87 9.88
N VAL A 75 7.12 -10.73 10.19
CA VAL A 75 6.60 -10.07 11.39
C VAL A 75 5.52 -10.93 12.07
N PHE A 76 5.47 -10.89 13.39
CA PHE A 76 4.45 -11.59 14.17
C PHE A 76 3.20 -10.72 14.32
N ALA A 77 2.03 -11.36 14.44
CA ALA A 77 0.75 -10.65 14.64
C ALA A 77 0.73 -9.77 15.91
N GLY A 78 1.48 -10.15 16.95
CA GLY A 78 1.65 -9.31 18.15
C GLY A 78 2.39 -8.00 17.87
N GLU A 79 3.39 -8.01 16.99
CA GLU A 79 4.11 -6.80 16.59
C GLU A 79 3.16 -5.85 15.84
N ALA A 80 2.37 -6.38 14.90
CA ALA A 80 1.39 -5.60 14.13
C ALA A 80 0.32 -4.95 15.01
N ARG A 81 -0.27 -5.70 15.95
CA ARG A 81 -1.23 -5.14 16.93
C ARG A 81 -0.62 -4.05 17.79
N ARG A 82 0.63 -4.23 18.24
CA ARG A 82 1.35 -3.18 18.98
C ARG A 82 1.62 -1.93 18.13
N LEU A 83 1.84 -2.07 16.82
CA LEU A 83 1.92 -0.90 15.94
C LEU A 83 0.58 -0.19 15.85
N GLU A 84 -0.50 -0.94 15.66
CA GLU A 84 -1.86 -0.41 15.57
C GLU A 84 -2.23 0.42 16.80
N GLU A 85 -2.01 -0.12 18.00
CA GLU A 85 -2.22 0.60 19.27
C GLU A 85 -1.41 1.91 19.33
N ARG A 86 -0.15 1.89 18.88
CA ARG A 86 0.68 3.11 18.84
C ARG A 86 0.16 4.10 17.81
N LEU A 87 -0.24 3.65 16.63
CA LEU A 87 -0.82 4.51 15.60
C LEU A 87 -2.13 5.14 16.08
N ALA A 88 -2.93 4.44 16.89
CA ALA A 88 -4.12 5.01 17.51
C ALA A 88 -3.77 6.18 18.45
N GLU A 89 -2.66 6.10 19.21
CA GLU A 89 -2.16 7.22 20.01
C GLU A 89 -1.76 8.42 19.14
N ALA A 90 -1.15 8.18 17.97
CA ALA A 90 -0.83 9.26 17.03
C ALA A 90 -2.08 9.90 16.40
N ALA A 91 -3.10 9.10 16.09
CA ALA A 91 -4.36 9.60 15.53
C ALA A 91 -5.10 10.57 16.48
N VAL A 92 -4.91 10.43 17.79
CA VAL A 92 -5.48 11.32 18.81
C VAL A 92 -4.48 12.37 19.34
N GLY A 93 -3.35 12.57 18.64
CA GLY A 93 -2.37 13.61 18.96
C GLY A 93 -1.48 13.32 20.18
N ARG A 94 -1.46 12.08 20.68
CA ARG A 94 -0.63 11.65 21.82
C ARG A 94 0.75 11.10 21.41
N ALA A 95 1.00 10.93 20.12
CA ALA A 95 2.28 10.52 19.57
C ALA A 95 2.47 11.09 18.15
N PHE A 96 3.71 11.06 17.64
CA PHE A 96 4.03 11.46 16.27
C PHE A 96 4.59 10.29 15.47
N LEU A 97 4.16 10.13 14.21
CA LEU A 97 4.64 9.10 13.31
C LEU A 97 5.81 9.64 12.47
N LEU A 98 7.00 9.08 12.70
CA LEU A 98 8.15 9.21 11.82
C LEU A 98 8.21 7.98 10.90
N GLN A 99 7.94 8.17 9.61
CA GLN A 99 8.11 7.16 8.58
C GLN A 99 9.23 7.58 7.61
N GLY A 100 10.20 6.71 7.34
CA GLY A 100 11.35 7.04 6.50
C GLY A 100 12.15 5.82 6.06
N GLY A 101 12.97 5.99 5.03
CA GLY A 101 13.77 4.93 4.40
C GLY A 101 13.82 5.11 2.89
N ASP A 102 14.24 4.08 2.18
CA ASP A 102 14.54 4.17 0.75
C ASP A 102 13.28 4.29 -0.11
N CYS A 103 13.43 4.95 -1.26
CA CYS A 103 12.36 5.04 -2.26
C CYS A 103 12.07 3.66 -2.87
N ALA A 104 13.13 2.92 -3.21
CA ALA A 104 13.08 1.48 -3.33
C ALA A 104 14.41 0.86 -2.97
N GLU A 105 14.31 -0.29 -2.33
CA GLU A 105 15.45 -1.15 -2.05
C GLU A 105 15.88 -1.84 -3.35
N SER A 106 17.18 -1.87 -3.60
CA SER A 106 17.77 -2.67 -4.67
C SER A 106 18.51 -3.86 -4.10
N PHE A 107 18.42 -4.99 -4.80
CA PHE A 107 19.17 -6.19 -4.50
C PHE A 107 20.69 -5.97 -4.58
N LYS A 108 21.14 -5.00 -5.38
CA LYS A 108 22.58 -4.65 -5.53
C LYS A 108 23.11 -3.89 -4.33
N ASP A 109 22.26 -3.08 -3.69
CA ASP A 109 22.63 -2.21 -2.58
C ASP A 109 22.40 -2.86 -1.20
N PHE A 110 22.16 -4.18 -1.18
CA PHE A 110 21.97 -4.97 0.03
C PHE A 110 23.30 -5.18 0.76
N THR A 111 23.69 -4.19 1.57
CA THR A 111 24.89 -4.27 2.42
C THR A 111 24.56 -3.88 3.86
N ALA A 112 25.28 -4.49 4.81
CA ALA A 112 25.11 -4.18 6.23
C ALA A 112 25.42 -2.71 6.55
N ASN A 113 26.36 -2.08 5.81
CA ASN A 113 26.67 -0.66 5.97
C ASN A 113 25.50 0.22 5.57
N ASN A 114 24.89 -0.02 4.40
CA ASN A 114 23.73 0.77 3.96
C ASN A 114 22.56 0.66 4.94
N ILE A 115 22.23 -0.55 5.39
CA ILE A 115 21.15 -0.77 6.36
C ILE A 115 21.45 -0.03 7.67
N ARG A 116 22.68 -0.14 8.18
CA ARG A 116 23.11 0.54 9.41
C ARG A 116 23.07 2.06 9.27
N ASP A 117 23.53 2.60 8.15
CA ASP A 117 23.65 4.04 7.97
C ASP A 117 22.27 4.68 7.75
N THR A 118 21.36 4.02 7.03
CA THR A 118 19.94 4.41 6.97
C THR A 118 19.29 4.35 8.35
N LEU A 119 19.54 3.29 9.13
CA LEU A 119 19.05 3.17 10.50
C LEU A 119 19.56 4.31 11.40
N ARG A 120 20.85 4.67 11.27
CA ARG A 120 21.46 5.77 12.04
C ARG A 120 20.78 7.10 11.79
N VAL A 121 20.60 7.48 10.51
CA VAL A 121 19.90 8.71 10.14
C VAL A 121 18.48 8.69 10.69
N PHE A 122 17.79 7.55 10.55
CA PHE A 122 16.42 7.41 11.02
C PHE A 122 16.29 7.57 12.56
N LEU A 123 17.24 7.02 13.31
CA LEU A 123 17.31 7.19 14.77
C LEU A 123 17.67 8.63 15.17
N GLN A 124 18.59 9.29 14.45
CA GLN A 124 18.94 10.69 14.69
C GLN A 124 17.73 11.62 14.52
N MET A 125 16.97 11.45 13.44
CA MET A 125 15.71 12.18 13.23
C MET A 125 14.73 11.92 14.38
N GLY A 126 14.62 10.65 14.80
CA GLY A 126 13.76 10.27 15.91
C GLY A 126 14.11 11.00 17.22
N VAL A 127 15.39 11.15 17.56
CA VAL A 127 15.84 11.87 18.76
C VAL A 127 15.52 13.36 18.66
N VAL A 128 15.81 13.99 17.51
CA VAL A 128 15.52 15.42 17.28
C VAL A 128 14.02 15.71 17.40
N LEU A 129 13.17 14.88 16.78
CA LEU A 129 11.71 15.04 16.87
C LEU A 129 11.18 14.77 18.28
N THR A 130 11.74 13.81 19.00
CA THR A 130 11.34 13.55 20.40
C THR A 130 11.61 14.77 21.28
N PHE A 131 12.78 15.40 21.12
CA PHE A 131 13.16 16.57 21.91
C PHE A 131 12.33 17.81 21.52
N GLY A 132 12.16 18.07 20.22
CA GLY A 132 11.43 19.24 19.74
C GLY A 132 9.92 19.16 19.92
N GLY A 133 9.33 17.96 19.75
CA GLY A 133 7.89 17.74 19.86
C GLY A 133 7.39 17.42 21.26
N GLN A 134 8.28 17.13 22.21
CA GLN A 134 7.97 16.71 23.59
C GLN A 134 6.92 15.59 23.68
N MET A 135 6.88 14.70 22.67
CA MET A 135 5.93 13.60 22.60
C MET A 135 6.57 12.33 22.07
N PRO A 136 5.97 11.15 22.34
CA PRO A 136 6.47 9.87 21.84
C PRO A 136 6.54 9.83 20.31
N ILE A 137 7.66 9.35 19.77
CA ILE A 137 7.84 9.14 18.32
C ILE A 137 7.71 7.65 17.96
N ILE A 138 6.77 7.34 17.07
CA ILE A 138 6.57 6.04 16.43
C ILE A 138 7.44 5.99 15.19
N LYS A 139 8.30 4.97 15.07
CA LYS A 139 9.29 4.88 14.01
C LYS A 139 8.92 3.73 13.07
N VAL A 140 8.64 4.02 11.81
CA VAL A 140 8.26 3.05 10.77
C VAL A 140 9.23 3.14 9.60
N GLY A 141 9.91 2.03 9.29
CA GLY A 141 10.96 2.00 8.29
C GLY A 141 10.42 1.59 6.92
N ARG A 142 10.80 2.31 5.87
CA ARG A 142 10.68 1.85 4.48
C ARG A 142 11.90 0.99 4.15
N MET A 143 11.94 -0.19 4.76
CA MET A 143 13.04 -1.16 4.68
C MET A 143 12.47 -2.57 4.78
N ALA A 144 13.21 -3.56 4.29
CA ALA A 144 12.85 -4.98 4.30
C ALA A 144 11.56 -5.33 3.53
N GLY A 145 11.34 -4.71 2.36
CA GLY A 145 10.21 -5.08 1.50
C GLY A 145 9.84 -4.08 0.41
N GLN A 146 10.54 -2.95 0.30
CA GLN A 146 10.24 -1.90 -0.67
C GLN A 146 10.88 -2.20 -2.04
N PHE A 147 10.62 -3.39 -2.57
CA PHE A 147 11.23 -3.88 -3.82
C PHE A 147 10.35 -3.70 -5.06
N ALA A 148 9.11 -3.23 -4.91
CA ALA A 148 8.19 -2.95 -6.02
C ALA A 148 8.00 -1.45 -6.23
N LYS A 149 7.82 -1.04 -7.49
CA LYS A 149 7.53 0.33 -7.91
C LYS A 149 6.35 0.35 -8.90
N PRO A 150 5.27 1.10 -8.61
CA PRO A 150 4.26 1.36 -9.62
C PRO A 150 4.84 2.24 -10.74
N ARG A 151 4.34 2.07 -11.96
CA ARG A 151 4.78 2.82 -13.14
C ARG A 151 3.58 3.46 -13.83
N SER A 152 3.71 4.75 -14.14
CA SER A 152 2.69 5.49 -14.90
C SER A 152 2.54 4.96 -16.32
N ASP A 153 3.66 4.59 -16.95
CA ASP A 153 3.69 3.93 -18.27
C ASP A 153 4.23 2.49 -18.12
N PRO A 154 3.50 1.47 -18.59
CA PRO A 154 3.98 0.09 -18.59
C PRO A 154 5.21 -0.13 -19.49
N PHE A 155 5.54 0.79 -20.40
CA PHE A 155 6.69 0.71 -21.27
C PHE A 155 7.67 1.88 -21.08
N GLU A 156 8.95 1.60 -21.35
CA GLU A 156 10.04 2.56 -21.37
C GLU A 156 10.69 2.50 -22.75
N THR A 157 10.85 3.66 -23.39
CA THR A 157 11.52 3.76 -24.69
C THR A 157 12.86 4.48 -24.53
N LYS A 158 13.93 3.85 -25.00
CA LYS A 158 15.27 4.44 -25.08
C LYS A 158 15.86 4.14 -26.45
N ASP A 159 16.45 5.15 -27.09
CA ASP A 159 17.11 5.03 -28.39
C ASP A 159 16.27 4.32 -29.47
N GLY A 160 14.95 4.57 -29.46
CA GLY A 160 13.99 3.96 -30.39
C GLY A 160 13.51 2.55 -30.03
N VAL A 161 14.10 1.89 -29.04
CA VAL A 161 13.71 0.55 -28.57
C VAL A 161 12.70 0.69 -27.42
N LYS A 162 11.57 -0.03 -27.49
CA LYS A 162 10.50 -0.01 -26.49
C LYS A 162 10.48 -1.32 -25.71
N LEU A 163 10.72 -1.26 -24.40
CA LEU A 163 10.72 -2.41 -23.48
C LEU A 163 9.76 -2.20 -22.31
N PRO A 164 9.34 -3.25 -21.58
CA PRO A 164 8.60 -3.09 -20.34
C PRO A 164 9.35 -2.22 -19.34
N SER A 165 8.61 -1.36 -18.64
CA SER A 165 9.15 -0.54 -17.55
C SER A 165 9.69 -1.41 -16.43
N TYR A 166 10.81 -0.98 -15.83
CA TYR A 166 11.31 -1.56 -14.59
C TYR A 166 10.33 -1.30 -13.45
N GLN A 167 9.80 -2.36 -12.83
CA GLN A 167 8.78 -2.28 -11.79
C GLN A 167 9.35 -2.60 -10.40
N GLY A 168 10.67 -2.57 -10.25
CA GLY A 168 11.35 -2.88 -9.00
C GLY A 168 11.93 -4.30 -8.98
N ASP A 169 12.91 -4.50 -8.10
CA ASP A 169 13.72 -5.71 -8.06
C ASP A 169 12.94 -6.98 -7.71
N ILE A 170 11.74 -6.91 -7.13
CA ILE A 170 10.91 -8.10 -6.93
C ILE A 170 10.23 -8.60 -8.21
N ILE A 171 10.18 -7.78 -9.28
CA ILE A 171 9.49 -8.09 -10.53
C ILE A 171 10.49 -8.37 -11.65
N ASN A 172 11.32 -7.38 -11.98
CA ASN A 172 12.27 -7.44 -13.09
C ASN A 172 13.57 -6.70 -12.72
N ARG A 173 14.52 -6.59 -13.66
CA ARG A 173 15.82 -5.96 -13.45
C ARG A 173 15.85 -4.54 -14.04
N ASP A 174 16.74 -3.72 -13.49
CA ASP A 174 16.93 -2.32 -13.88
C ASP A 174 17.53 -2.14 -15.28
N ALA A 175 18.39 -3.08 -15.69
CA ALA A 175 19.04 -3.11 -16.99
C ALA A 175 18.03 -3.00 -18.15
N PHE A 176 18.38 -2.23 -19.19
CA PHE A 176 17.52 -1.97 -20.35
C PHE A 176 17.80 -2.98 -21.46
N ASP A 177 17.46 -4.25 -21.20
CA ASP A 177 17.50 -5.33 -22.17
C ASP A 177 16.25 -6.21 -22.04
N GLU A 178 15.88 -6.91 -23.12
CA GLU A 178 14.63 -7.67 -23.19
C GLU A 178 14.52 -8.71 -22.08
N LYS A 179 15.60 -9.47 -21.83
CA LYS A 179 15.66 -10.50 -20.78
C LYS A 179 15.58 -9.90 -19.38
N ALA A 180 16.23 -8.77 -19.14
CA ALA A 180 16.18 -8.07 -17.86
C ALA A 180 14.79 -7.52 -17.54
N ARG A 181 14.03 -7.12 -18.54
CA ARG A 181 12.70 -6.52 -18.36
C ARG A 181 11.57 -7.53 -18.26
N GLU A 182 11.82 -8.79 -18.59
CA GLU A 182 10.89 -9.89 -18.37
C GLU A 182 10.66 -10.14 -16.86
N PRO A 183 9.39 -10.19 -16.40
CA PRO A 183 9.09 -10.51 -15.01
C PRO A 183 9.51 -11.94 -14.63
N ASP A 184 10.26 -12.06 -13.54
CA ASP A 184 10.83 -13.33 -13.05
C ASP A 184 10.28 -13.65 -11.64
N PRO A 185 9.45 -14.70 -11.48
CA PRO A 185 8.87 -15.07 -10.19
C PRO A 185 9.92 -15.38 -9.11
N GLN A 186 11.09 -15.91 -9.47
CA GLN A 186 12.15 -16.28 -8.51
C GLN A 186 12.64 -15.08 -7.71
N ARG A 187 12.49 -13.86 -8.25
CA ARG A 187 12.84 -12.62 -7.57
C ARG A 187 12.01 -12.38 -6.30
N MET A 188 10.83 -13.00 -6.17
CA MET A 188 10.05 -12.96 -4.93
C MET A 188 10.74 -13.70 -3.77
N ILE A 189 11.39 -14.84 -4.07
CA ILE A 189 12.17 -15.59 -3.07
C ILE A 189 13.41 -14.79 -2.67
N GLN A 190 14.08 -14.19 -3.65
CA GLN A 190 15.21 -13.30 -3.38
C GLN A 190 14.81 -12.10 -2.51
N ALA A 191 13.68 -11.45 -2.83
CA ALA A 191 13.13 -10.35 -2.04
C ALA A 191 12.81 -10.77 -0.60
N TYR A 192 12.21 -11.96 -0.41
CA TYR A 192 11.96 -12.52 0.92
C TYR A 192 13.27 -12.69 1.70
N ASN A 193 14.29 -13.31 1.09
CA ASN A 193 15.56 -13.58 1.78
C ASN A 193 16.27 -12.28 2.18
N GLN A 194 16.26 -11.27 1.31
CA GLN A 194 16.82 -9.96 1.64
C GLN A 194 16.01 -9.25 2.73
N ALA A 195 14.67 -9.29 2.66
CA ALA A 195 13.81 -8.74 3.70
C ALA A 195 14.07 -9.38 5.07
N ALA A 196 14.19 -10.71 5.11
CA ALA A 196 14.52 -11.46 6.31
C ALA A 196 15.90 -11.08 6.86
N GLY A 197 16.91 -10.97 5.99
CA GLY A 197 18.25 -10.53 6.36
C GLY A 197 18.28 -9.10 6.91
N THR A 198 17.60 -8.16 6.25
CA THR A 198 17.46 -6.77 6.70
C THR A 198 16.77 -6.71 8.06
N LEU A 199 15.63 -7.38 8.24
CA LEU A 199 14.92 -7.39 9.53
C LEU A 199 15.74 -8.01 10.65
N ASN A 200 16.46 -9.08 10.37
CA ASN A 200 17.33 -9.70 11.37
C ASN A 200 18.42 -8.72 11.84
N LEU A 201 19.07 -8.02 10.90
CA LEU A 201 20.07 -7.01 11.24
C LEU A 201 19.45 -5.82 11.99
N LEU A 202 18.31 -5.31 11.54
CA LEU A 202 17.60 -4.22 12.21
C LEU A 202 17.24 -4.60 13.65
N ARG A 203 16.66 -5.78 13.87
CA ARG A 203 16.32 -6.28 15.21
C ARG A 203 17.55 -6.42 16.11
N HIS A 204 18.70 -6.83 15.55
CA HIS A 204 19.95 -6.91 16.31
C HIS A 204 20.50 -5.53 16.69
N LEU A 205 20.52 -4.59 15.74
CA LEU A 205 21.04 -3.23 15.97
C LEU A 205 20.16 -2.38 16.89
N GLN A 206 18.90 -2.75 17.07
CA GLN A 206 17.90 -1.91 17.73
C GLN A 206 17.53 -2.27 19.16
N LEU A 207 18.10 -3.32 19.79
CA LEU A 207 17.82 -3.78 21.17
C LEU A 207 16.84 -2.87 21.96
N GLY A 208 15.53 -2.98 21.67
CA GLY A 208 14.47 -2.18 22.30
C GLY A 208 13.56 -1.30 21.41
N LEU A 209 13.86 -1.04 20.13
CA LEU A 209 12.94 -0.30 19.22
C LEU A 209 12.27 -1.20 18.17
N CYS A 210 10.95 -1.03 18.00
CA CYS A 210 10.20 -1.66 16.92
C CYS A 210 10.22 -0.76 15.68
N ILE A 211 10.99 -1.12 14.66
CA ILE A 211 10.80 -0.67 13.28
C ILE A 211 9.85 -1.64 12.59
N TYR A 212 8.82 -1.07 11.98
CA TYR A 212 7.86 -1.82 11.20
C TYR A 212 8.17 -1.67 9.71
N PRO A 213 8.34 -2.78 8.97
CA PRO A 213 8.51 -2.72 7.52
C PRO A 213 7.22 -2.23 6.88
N LYS A 214 7.33 -1.35 5.88
CA LYS A 214 6.19 -0.90 5.07
C LYS A 214 6.58 -0.84 3.61
N SER A 215 5.84 -1.55 2.77
CA SER A 215 5.88 -1.46 1.32
C SER A 215 4.83 -0.49 0.78
N HIS A 216 4.99 -0.05 -0.47
CA HIS A 216 4.00 0.78 -1.14
C HIS A 216 2.67 0.03 -1.31
N THR A 217 1.61 0.57 -0.72
CA THR A 217 0.22 0.24 -1.06
C THR A 217 -0.31 1.37 -1.96
N VAL A 218 -0.78 1.03 -3.16
CA VAL A 218 -1.57 1.96 -3.96
C VAL A 218 -2.98 1.94 -3.36
N GLU A 219 -3.38 3.03 -2.71
CA GLU A 219 -4.78 3.19 -2.30
C GLU A 219 -5.66 3.31 -3.56
N PRO A 220 -6.87 2.71 -3.56
CA PRO A 220 -7.79 2.74 -4.69
C PRO A 220 -8.35 4.14 -5.02
#